data_AF-A0A915XXQ0-F1
#
_entry.id   AF-A0A915XXQ0-F1
#
_cell.length_a   1.000
_cell.length_b   1.000
_cell.length_c   1.000
_cell.angle_alpha   90.00
_cell.angle_beta   90.00
_cell.angle_gamma   90.00
#
_symmetry.space_group_name_H-M   'P 1'
#
loop_
_entity.id
_entity.type
_entity.pdbx_description
1 polymer ?
#
loop_
_entity_poly.entity_id
_entity_poly.type
_entity_poly.pdbx_seq_one_letter_code
_entity_poly.pdbx_strand_id
1 'polypeptide(L)'
;MRTILWCLGLCGLLVSAWTQGVTQSFTYQGYLRQGGAPLNNPSQSMRFRIFDVSAGGTALWDSGTLNVNVSNGLFTVQLNPPASIWTGADCYLEIQVGATTLTPRVLIRATPYANTATQLNMFQSGIDNPNRMVITHSPPFTDWGLQYRDTDDSFHFLGAGASRMRIGLSDGRLGVGVAAPTYALDVSGDVRWSGVLQGGSVPWARITGAPSFLGGSGTANRIARFTAANTLGDSVITQSGSNIGINNASPITPLSFPSTLGNKISLWGSNASAHYGFGIQSNLLQIYADQSASDIAFGYGSSDSFTETMRVRGNGRVGIGTNAPTARLHLEFNSNSTANATLRLHETQADFARLEFTNTNTARKWHIAGLIGSTLADDRLNFWNSTAGDIMSIRGDGTVAVKVLEITGADLAEKFPATEALEPGMVVEIDPKVPGHLRKAQGAYNKRVAGVVAGANGLSKGIVLGNLEGSCDHIPIAMSGRVWVYADATHEAIEQGDLLTTSDLPGHAMKASDPSRAHGTVIGKAMTSLEKGKTGMVLVLVNLQ
;
A
#
# COMPACT_ATOMS: atom_id res chain seq x y z
N MET A 1 -4.76 -65.34 43.51
CA MET A 1 -4.91 -64.51 44.72
C MET A 1 -6.13 -63.61 44.53
N ARG A 2 -7.21 -63.55 45.32
CA ARG A 2 -7.68 -64.06 46.63
C ARG A 2 -9.24 -63.85 46.59
N THR A 3 -10.09 -64.89 46.71
CA THR A 3 -11.02 -65.23 47.84
C THR A 3 -12.01 -64.11 48.30
N ILE A 4 -13.35 -64.26 48.27
CA ILE A 4 -14.30 -64.80 49.30
C ILE A 4 -15.75 -64.58 48.75
N LEU A 5 -16.73 -65.51 48.71
CA LEU A 5 -17.52 -66.29 49.70
C LEU A 5 -18.91 -65.67 50.12
N TRP A 6 -19.99 -66.27 49.61
CA TRP A 6 -21.30 -66.70 50.21
C TRP A 6 -22.21 -65.80 51.10
N CYS A 7 -23.53 -65.81 50.78
CA CYS A 7 -24.72 -66.12 51.65
C CYS A 7 -26.06 -65.69 50.95
N LEU A 8 -26.97 -66.57 50.53
CA LEU A 8 -28.09 -67.27 51.24
C LEU A 8 -29.43 -66.49 51.33
N GLY A 9 -30.54 -67.12 50.90
CA GLY A 9 -31.92 -66.75 51.28
C GLY A 9 -32.97 -66.82 50.14
N LEU A 10 -33.52 -68.00 49.81
CA LEU A 10 -34.85 -68.49 50.23
C LEU A 10 -36.06 -67.76 49.58
N CYS A 11 -36.85 -68.45 48.76
CA CYS A 11 -38.27 -68.77 49.02
C CYS A 11 -38.92 -69.34 47.74
N GLY A 12 -39.18 -70.64 47.74
CA GLY A 12 -40.10 -71.26 46.78
C GLY A 12 -41.53 -70.95 47.18
N LEU A 13 -42.30 -70.36 46.25
CA LEU A 13 -43.75 -70.25 46.35
C LEU A 13 -44.35 -71.07 45.21
N LEU A 14 -44.74 -72.29 45.55
CA LEU A 14 -45.69 -73.09 44.78
C LEU A 14 -47.02 -72.34 44.78
N VAL A 15 -47.39 -71.79 43.64
CA VAL A 15 -48.79 -71.46 43.35
C VAL A 15 -49.29 -72.51 42.37
N SER A 16 -50.09 -73.43 42.91
CA SER A 16 -50.94 -74.33 42.14
C SER A 16 -51.88 -73.49 41.27
N ALA A 17 -51.56 -73.37 39.99
CA ALA A 17 -52.48 -72.82 39.00
C ALA A 17 -53.60 -73.85 38.81
N TRP A 18 -54.77 -73.52 39.37
CA TRP A 18 -56.02 -74.14 39.00
C TRP A 18 -56.19 -73.96 37.49
N THR A 19 -56.21 -75.04 36.73
CA THR A 19 -56.69 -74.99 35.35
C THR A 19 -58.19 -74.76 35.41
N GLN A 20 -58.63 -73.51 35.42
CA GLN A 20 -60.00 -73.19 35.01
C GLN A 20 -60.06 -73.40 33.50
N GLY A 21 -60.59 -74.54 33.08
CA GLY A 21 -60.87 -74.80 31.68
C GLY A 21 -61.80 -73.71 31.16
N VAL A 22 -61.28 -72.85 30.28
CA VAL A 22 -62.08 -71.85 29.58
C VAL A 22 -63.17 -72.60 28.83
N THR A 23 -64.42 -72.33 29.16
CA THR A 23 -65.57 -72.88 28.43
C THR A 23 -65.80 -72.02 27.18
N GLN A 24 -66.07 -72.66 26.06
CA GLN A 24 -66.52 -71.96 24.86
C GLN A 24 -68.02 -72.16 24.77
N SER A 25 -68.75 -71.23 25.37
CA SER A 25 -70.20 -71.26 25.40
C SER A 25 -70.81 -70.87 24.06
N PHE A 26 -71.88 -71.55 23.68
CA PHE A 26 -72.70 -71.12 22.55
C PHE A 26 -74.18 -71.34 22.85
N THR A 27 -75.02 -70.53 22.20
CA THR A 27 -76.48 -70.63 22.32
C THR A 27 -77.03 -71.50 21.22
N TYR A 28 -77.82 -72.50 21.58
CA TYR A 28 -78.58 -73.32 20.65
C TYR A 28 -80.08 -73.00 20.75
N GLN A 29 -80.72 -72.80 19.61
CA GLN A 29 -82.16 -72.55 19.51
C GLN A 29 -82.80 -73.61 18.64
N GLY A 30 -83.98 -74.08 19.02
CA GLY A 30 -84.70 -75.11 18.28
C GLY A 30 -86.22 -74.99 18.41
N TYR A 31 -86.93 -75.67 17.51
CA TYR A 31 -88.39 -75.80 17.52
C TYR A 31 -88.79 -77.27 17.71
N LEU A 32 -89.44 -77.59 18.82
CA LEU A 32 -89.84 -78.94 19.21
C LEU A 32 -91.35 -79.15 19.02
N ARG A 33 -91.72 -80.27 18.37
CA ARG A 33 -93.11 -80.70 18.19
C ARG A 33 -93.33 -82.07 18.81
N GLN A 34 -94.50 -82.31 19.38
CA GLN A 34 -94.96 -83.61 19.85
C GLN A 34 -96.29 -83.94 19.16
N GLY A 35 -96.37 -85.09 18.48
CA GLY A 35 -97.58 -85.48 17.74
C GLY A 35 -98.00 -84.50 16.63
N GLY A 36 -97.06 -83.74 16.08
CA GLY A 36 -97.31 -82.74 15.02
C GLY A 36 -97.63 -81.33 15.51
N ALA A 37 -97.98 -81.14 16.79
CA ALA A 37 -98.23 -79.84 17.41
C ALA A 37 -96.98 -79.30 18.15
N PRO A 38 -96.79 -77.96 18.23
CA PRO A 38 -95.74 -77.38 19.08
C PRO A 38 -95.87 -77.81 20.53
N LEU A 39 -94.74 -78.17 21.14
CA LEU A 39 -94.71 -78.49 22.56
C LEU A 39 -94.75 -77.22 23.42
N ASN A 40 -95.59 -77.22 24.45
CA ASN A 40 -95.60 -76.22 25.51
C ASN A 40 -95.31 -76.93 26.83
N ASN A 41 -94.07 -76.85 27.32
CA ASN A 41 -93.65 -77.43 28.59
C ASN A 41 -92.60 -76.53 29.25
N PRO A 42 -92.92 -75.89 30.39
CA PRO A 42 -91.99 -74.98 31.07
C PRO A 42 -90.76 -75.66 31.66
N SER A 43 -90.73 -77.01 31.72
CA SER A 43 -89.61 -77.79 32.25
C SER A 43 -89.43 -79.08 31.45
N GLN A 44 -89.18 -78.96 30.15
CA GLN A 44 -88.88 -80.12 29.30
C GLN A 44 -87.48 -80.66 29.61
N SER A 45 -87.42 -81.92 30.04
CA SER A 45 -86.16 -82.63 30.22
C SER A 45 -85.47 -82.81 28.86
N MET A 46 -84.29 -82.23 28.70
CA MET A 46 -83.44 -82.36 27.51
C MET A 46 -81.98 -82.62 27.89
N ARG A 47 -81.25 -83.32 27.03
CA ARG A 47 -79.81 -83.55 27.20
C ARG A 47 -79.11 -83.35 25.87
N PHE A 48 -77.98 -82.65 25.89
CA PHE A 48 -77.21 -82.27 24.71
C PHE A 48 -75.84 -82.91 24.79
N ARG A 49 -75.41 -83.54 23.70
CA ARG A 49 -74.10 -84.17 23.61
C ARG A 49 -73.41 -83.77 22.32
N ILE A 50 -72.10 -83.61 22.38
CA ILE A 50 -71.28 -83.29 21.22
C ILE A 50 -70.44 -84.52 20.87
N PHE A 51 -70.39 -84.85 19.59
CA PHE A 51 -69.63 -85.96 19.02
C PHE A 51 -68.76 -85.46 17.87
N ASP A 52 -67.68 -86.17 17.56
CA ASP A 52 -66.87 -86.02 16.35
C ASP A 52 -67.43 -86.82 15.15
N VAL A 53 -68.48 -87.63 15.37
CA VAL A 53 -69.13 -88.46 14.34
C VAL A 53 -70.63 -88.20 14.24
N SER A 54 -71.19 -88.35 13.04
CA SER A 54 -72.60 -88.08 12.75
C SER A 54 -73.58 -89.15 13.28
N ALA A 55 -73.12 -90.36 13.59
CA ALA A 55 -73.86 -91.43 14.27
C ALA A 55 -72.92 -92.36 15.04
N GLY A 56 -73.37 -92.96 16.14
CA GLY A 56 -72.52 -93.79 17.02
C GLY A 56 -71.47 -92.98 17.81
N GLY A 57 -70.40 -93.63 18.23
CA GLY A 57 -69.26 -93.00 18.93
C GLY A 57 -69.50 -92.67 20.41
N THR A 58 -68.47 -92.13 21.06
CA THR A 58 -68.50 -91.64 22.44
C THR A 58 -68.63 -90.12 22.44
N ALA A 59 -69.45 -89.57 23.34
CA ALA A 59 -69.62 -88.12 23.43
C ALA A 59 -68.31 -87.45 23.90
N LEU A 60 -67.86 -86.43 23.16
CA LEU A 60 -66.76 -85.54 23.55
C LEU A 60 -67.15 -84.66 24.73
N TRP A 61 -68.44 -84.30 24.79
CA TRP A 61 -69.02 -83.54 25.88
C TRP A 61 -70.49 -83.89 26.05
N ASP A 62 -70.96 -83.81 27.30
CA ASP A 62 -72.32 -84.11 27.68
C ASP A 62 -72.80 -83.06 28.69
N SER A 63 -73.94 -82.42 28.41
CA SER A 63 -74.52 -81.39 29.27
C SER A 63 -75.09 -81.93 30.58
N GLY A 64 -75.28 -83.24 30.71
CA GLY A 64 -76.22 -83.83 31.65
C GLY A 64 -77.67 -83.49 31.28
N THR A 65 -78.63 -83.96 32.09
CA THR A 65 -80.03 -83.61 31.91
C THR A 65 -80.28 -82.17 32.35
N LEU A 66 -80.79 -81.35 31.45
CA LEU A 66 -81.18 -79.97 31.65
C LEU A 66 -82.71 -79.84 31.61
N ASN A 67 -83.26 -78.99 32.49
CA ASN A 67 -84.67 -78.58 32.43
C ASN A 67 -84.78 -77.35 31.53
N VAL A 68 -85.29 -77.54 30.31
CA VAL A 68 -85.40 -76.49 29.29
C VAL A 68 -86.85 -76.03 29.17
N ASN A 69 -87.08 -74.72 29.31
CA ASN A 69 -88.38 -74.14 29.05
C ASN A 69 -88.68 -74.16 27.54
N VAL A 70 -89.75 -74.83 27.14
CA VAL A 70 -90.24 -74.87 25.76
C VAL A 70 -91.59 -74.17 25.71
N SER A 71 -91.65 -73.06 24.98
CA SER A 71 -92.86 -72.27 24.82
C SER A 71 -93.20 -72.14 23.33
N ASN A 72 -94.42 -72.54 22.97
CA ASN A 72 -94.95 -72.63 21.62
C ASN A 72 -94.00 -73.34 20.65
N GLY A 73 -93.38 -74.44 21.11
CA GLY A 73 -92.37 -75.21 20.39
C GLY A 73 -90.95 -74.62 20.46
N LEU A 74 -90.77 -73.34 20.72
CA LEU A 74 -89.44 -72.72 20.76
C LEU A 74 -88.72 -72.97 22.08
N PHE A 75 -87.42 -73.25 21.98
CA PHE A 75 -86.52 -73.23 23.12
C PHE A 75 -85.19 -72.60 22.75
N THR A 76 -84.54 -72.05 23.77
CA THR A 76 -83.16 -71.53 23.72
C THR A 76 -82.41 -72.13 24.88
N VAL A 77 -81.21 -72.67 24.63
CA VAL A 77 -80.33 -73.21 25.67
C VAL A 77 -78.91 -72.71 25.44
N GLN A 78 -78.22 -72.35 26.52
CA GLN A 78 -76.80 -72.06 26.46
C GLN A 78 -76.03 -73.33 26.83
N LEU A 79 -75.16 -73.78 25.92
CA LEU A 79 -74.31 -74.95 26.09
C LEU A 79 -72.89 -74.49 26.37
N ASN A 80 -72.24 -75.07 27.38
CA ASN A 80 -70.92 -74.65 27.85
C ASN A 80 -69.89 -75.78 27.81
N PRO A 81 -69.59 -76.36 26.63
CA PRO A 81 -68.51 -77.33 26.52
C PRO A 81 -67.13 -76.69 26.82
N PRO A 82 -66.15 -77.48 27.31
CA PRO A 82 -64.80 -76.99 27.51
C PRO A 82 -64.13 -76.66 26.18
N ALA A 83 -63.23 -75.67 26.15
CA ALA A 83 -62.50 -75.28 24.93
C ALA A 83 -61.74 -76.45 24.27
N SER A 84 -61.36 -77.47 25.05
CA SER A 84 -60.56 -78.61 24.59
C SER A 84 -61.23 -79.49 23.53
N ILE A 85 -62.56 -79.46 23.39
CA ILE A 85 -63.24 -80.27 22.37
C ILE A 85 -63.24 -79.60 20.98
N TRP A 86 -62.90 -78.32 20.90
CA TRP A 86 -62.93 -77.54 19.66
C TRP A 86 -61.56 -77.59 18.98
N THR A 87 -61.25 -78.69 18.32
CA THR A 87 -59.96 -78.93 17.64
C THR A 87 -59.90 -78.45 16.19
N GLY A 88 -61.03 -77.97 15.65
CA GLY A 88 -61.18 -77.59 14.24
C GLY A 88 -61.74 -78.70 13.34
N ALA A 89 -61.98 -79.91 13.88
CA ALA A 89 -62.73 -80.98 13.20
C ALA A 89 -64.26 -80.75 13.27
N ASP A 90 -65.02 -81.40 12.39
CA ASP A 90 -66.49 -81.35 12.39
C ASP A 90 -67.06 -81.94 13.69
N CYS A 91 -67.92 -81.18 14.37
CA CYS A 91 -68.62 -81.60 15.58
C CYS A 91 -70.13 -81.67 15.34
N TYR A 92 -70.79 -82.67 15.93
CA TYR A 92 -72.21 -82.94 15.77
C TYR A 92 -72.93 -82.89 17.12
N LEU A 93 -74.01 -82.11 17.21
CA LEU A 93 -74.89 -81.99 18.36
C LEU A 93 -76.00 -83.05 18.32
N GLU A 94 -76.01 -83.93 19.31
CA GLU A 94 -77.12 -84.84 19.60
C GLU A 94 -78.05 -84.21 20.64
N ILE A 95 -79.35 -84.35 20.42
CA ILE A 95 -80.39 -83.81 21.29
C ILE A 95 -81.28 -84.95 21.75
N GLN A 96 -81.35 -85.16 23.05
CA GLN A 96 -82.28 -86.10 23.68
C GLN A 96 -83.38 -85.31 24.39
N VAL A 97 -84.65 -85.66 24.15
CA VAL A 97 -85.84 -85.03 24.73
C VAL A 97 -86.61 -86.11 25.50
N GLY A 98 -86.67 -85.98 26.82
CA GLY A 98 -87.16 -87.06 27.69
C GLY A 98 -86.34 -88.34 27.49
N ALA A 99 -87.00 -89.45 27.14
CA ALA A 99 -86.32 -90.71 26.82
C ALA A 99 -85.88 -90.81 25.35
N THR A 100 -86.36 -89.93 24.46
CA THR A 100 -86.19 -90.06 23.00
C THR A 100 -84.98 -89.27 22.51
N THR A 101 -84.04 -89.92 21.83
CA THR A 101 -82.95 -89.25 21.11
C THR A 101 -83.41 -88.86 19.71
N LEU A 102 -83.25 -87.58 19.35
CA LEU A 102 -83.58 -87.07 18.03
C LEU A 102 -82.47 -87.41 17.03
N THR A 103 -82.85 -87.88 15.85
CA THR A 103 -81.95 -88.15 14.73
C THR A 103 -82.42 -87.39 13.48
N PRO A 104 -81.50 -86.95 12.59
CA PRO A 104 -80.04 -87.02 12.70
C PRO A 104 -79.44 -85.98 13.66
N ARG A 105 -78.16 -86.16 14.03
CA ARG A 105 -77.39 -85.14 14.80
C ARG A 105 -77.17 -83.88 13.95
N VAL A 106 -77.09 -82.72 14.60
CA VAL A 106 -76.94 -81.42 13.94
C VAL A 106 -75.47 -81.03 13.83
N LEU A 107 -74.94 -80.81 12.63
CA LEU A 107 -73.56 -80.34 12.44
C LEU A 107 -73.37 -78.92 12.99
N ILE A 108 -72.35 -78.71 13.81
CA ILE A 108 -71.92 -77.41 14.34
C ILE A 108 -70.84 -76.86 13.42
N ARG A 109 -71.08 -75.70 12.79
CA ARG A 109 -70.10 -75.02 11.93
C ARG A 109 -69.31 -73.97 12.71
N ALA A 110 -68.02 -73.83 12.41
CA ALA A 110 -67.19 -72.78 12.98
C ALA A 110 -67.67 -71.38 12.57
N THR A 111 -67.91 -70.50 13.53
CA THR A 111 -68.00 -69.05 13.30
C THR A 111 -66.61 -68.43 13.49
N PRO A 112 -66.15 -67.52 12.61
CA PRO A 112 -64.81 -66.95 12.72
C PRO A 112 -64.76 -65.86 13.81
N TYR A 113 -63.99 -66.08 14.87
CA TYR A 113 -63.44 -65.01 15.72
C TYR A 113 -61.94 -65.23 15.92
N ALA A 114 -61.15 -64.19 15.65
CA ALA A 114 -59.71 -64.15 15.88
C ALA A 114 -59.43 -63.72 17.33
N ASN A 115 -58.71 -64.57 18.07
CA ASN A 115 -58.21 -64.26 19.40
C ASN A 115 -57.03 -63.27 19.30
N THR A 116 -56.96 -62.33 20.24
CA THR A 116 -56.00 -61.22 20.30
C THR A 116 -54.53 -61.66 20.20
N ALA A 117 -53.85 -61.38 19.08
CA ALA A 117 -52.40 -61.35 18.99
C ALA A 117 -51.90 -59.89 19.07
N THR A 118 -51.09 -59.56 20.07
CA THR A 118 -50.60 -58.19 20.31
C THR A 118 -49.33 -57.84 19.54
N GLN A 119 -48.60 -58.83 19.02
CA GLN A 119 -47.38 -58.62 18.21
C GLN A 119 -47.29 -59.68 17.10
N LEU A 120 -46.87 -59.27 15.91
CA LEU A 120 -46.57 -60.17 14.80
C LEU A 120 -45.11 -60.64 14.95
N ASN A 121 -44.91 -61.90 15.33
CA ASN A 121 -43.57 -62.49 15.36
C ASN A 121 -43.15 -62.90 13.94
N MET A 122 -42.06 -62.33 13.46
CA MET A 122 -41.51 -62.65 12.14
C MET A 122 -40.66 -63.93 12.13
N PHE A 123 -40.06 -64.31 13.25
CA PHE A 123 -39.31 -65.56 13.37
C PHE A 123 -39.58 -66.22 14.71
N GLN A 124 -39.33 -67.53 14.78
CA GLN A 124 -39.43 -68.31 16.00
C GLN A 124 -38.12 -68.30 16.81
N SER A 125 -36.98 -68.04 16.15
CA SER A 125 -35.65 -67.90 16.74
C SER A 125 -35.20 -66.43 16.68
N GLY A 126 -34.33 -66.02 17.61
CA GLY A 126 -33.72 -64.69 17.63
C GLY A 126 -32.39 -64.57 16.88
N ILE A 127 -31.88 -65.66 16.30
CA ILE A 127 -30.61 -65.69 15.55
C ILE A 127 -30.69 -66.68 14.37
N ASP A 128 -29.86 -66.44 13.35
CA ASP A 128 -29.62 -67.26 12.16
C ASP A 128 -30.86 -67.57 11.32
N ASN A 129 -31.72 -66.57 11.15
CA ASN A 129 -32.94 -66.71 10.36
C ASN A 129 -32.69 -66.41 8.86
N PRO A 130 -33.30 -67.18 7.93
CA PRO A 130 -33.24 -66.84 6.51
C PRO A 130 -33.98 -65.53 6.22
N ASN A 131 -33.56 -64.80 5.18
CA ASN A 131 -34.23 -63.57 4.76
C ASN A 131 -35.73 -63.81 4.58
N ARG A 132 -36.56 -62.97 5.22
CA ARG A 132 -38.01 -63.12 5.22
C ARG A 132 -38.68 -61.89 4.69
N MET A 133 -39.56 -62.10 3.71
CA MET A 133 -40.49 -61.06 3.30
C MET A 133 -41.52 -60.82 4.41
N VAL A 134 -41.60 -59.57 4.87
CA VAL A 134 -42.59 -59.08 5.82
C VAL A 134 -43.87 -58.72 5.08
N ILE A 135 -43.70 -58.01 3.96
CA ILE A 135 -44.77 -57.61 3.05
C ILE A 135 -44.25 -57.91 1.64
N THR A 136 -45.01 -58.68 0.86
CA THR A 136 -44.74 -58.92 -0.56
C THR A 136 -45.73 -58.13 -1.41
N HIS A 137 -45.33 -57.75 -2.62
CA HIS A 137 -46.20 -57.04 -3.54
C HIS A 137 -47.39 -57.90 -3.99
N SER A 138 -47.14 -59.14 -4.43
CA SER A 138 -48.16 -60.09 -4.93
C SER A 138 -47.54 -61.48 -5.21
N PRO A 139 -48.34 -62.55 -5.38
CA PRO A 139 -47.81 -63.89 -5.68
C PRO A 139 -46.77 -63.99 -6.82
N PRO A 140 -46.87 -63.26 -7.95
CA PRO A 140 -45.85 -63.29 -9.00
C PRO A 140 -44.59 -62.44 -8.72
N PHE A 141 -44.62 -61.56 -7.71
CA PHE A 141 -43.54 -60.63 -7.38
C PHE A 141 -43.16 -60.79 -5.90
N THR A 142 -42.58 -61.95 -5.58
CA THR A 142 -42.23 -62.34 -4.21
C THR A 142 -41.02 -61.60 -3.66
N ASP A 143 -40.26 -60.91 -4.51
CA ASP A 143 -39.03 -60.17 -4.21
C ASP A 143 -39.20 -58.65 -4.35
N TRP A 144 -40.45 -58.19 -4.39
CA TRP A 144 -40.83 -56.79 -4.27
C TRP A 144 -41.56 -56.59 -2.93
N GLY A 145 -41.13 -55.60 -2.15
CA GLY A 145 -41.77 -55.28 -0.88
C GLY A 145 -40.78 -55.02 0.25
N LEU A 146 -41.14 -55.38 1.48
CA LEU A 146 -40.31 -55.21 2.67
C LEU A 146 -39.75 -56.56 3.11
N GLN A 147 -38.44 -56.68 3.12
CA GLN A 147 -37.72 -57.85 3.62
C GLN A 147 -37.00 -57.49 4.92
N TYR A 148 -36.96 -58.44 5.84
CA TYR A 148 -35.99 -58.44 6.93
C TYR A 148 -34.89 -59.45 6.65
N ARG A 149 -33.66 -59.03 6.92
CA ARG A 149 -32.47 -59.86 6.85
C ARG A 149 -31.82 -59.92 8.22
N ASP A 150 -31.73 -61.14 8.74
CA ASP A 150 -31.21 -61.42 10.09
C ASP A 150 -29.69 -61.27 10.15
N THR A 151 -28.99 -61.65 9.08
CA THR A 151 -27.51 -61.66 9.05
C THR A 151 -26.86 -60.31 9.33
N ASP A 152 -27.57 -59.21 9.13
CA ASP A 152 -27.10 -57.85 9.44
C ASP A 152 -28.15 -57.00 10.17
N ASP A 153 -29.19 -57.64 10.72
CA ASP A 153 -30.34 -57.02 11.38
C ASP A 153 -30.85 -55.79 10.65
N SER A 154 -31.40 -55.98 9.45
CA SER A 154 -31.82 -54.86 8.61
C SER A 154 -33.14 -55.07 7.89
N PHE A 155 -33.86 -53.96 7.73
CA PHE A 155 -35.03 -53.87 6.86
C PHE A 155 -34.64 -53.34 5.49
N HIS A 156 -35.12 -54.01 4.46
CA HIS A 156 -34.86 -53.69 3.07
C HIS A 156 -36.17 -53.48 2.31
N PHE A 157 -36.31 -52.32 1.69
CA PHE A 157 -37.27 -52.10 0.61
C PHE A 157 -36.67 -52.66 -0.68
N LEU A 158 -37.25 -53.74 -1.19
CA LEU A 158 -36.78 -54.45 -2.37
C LEU A 158 -37.56 -54.05 -3.63
N GLY A 159 -36.86 -53.98 -4.74
CA GLY A 159 -37.44 -53.96 -6.09
C GLY A 159 -36.66 -54.91 -7.00
N ALA A 160 -37.32 -55.99 -7.41
CA ALA A 160 -36.75 -57.11 -8.16
C ALA A 160 -35.53 -57.74 -7.45
N GLY A 161 -35.68 -58.03 -6.15
CA GLY A 161 -34.65 -58.67 -5.33
C GLY A 161 -33.49 -57.76 -4.91
N ALA A 162 -33.37 -56.56 -5.48
CA ALA A 162 -32.34 -55.59 -5.13
C ALA A 162 -32.83 -54.60 -4.05
N SER A 163 -31.99 -54.33 -3.07
CA SER A 163 -32.24 -53.31 -2.04
C SER A 163 -32.26 -51.91 -2.64
N ARG A 164 -33.41 -51.23 -2.56
CA ARG A 164 -33.57 -49.83 -2.97
C ARG A 164 -33.40 -48.88 -1.80
N MET A 165 -33.82 -49.29 -0.62
CA MET A 165 -33.56 -48.59 0.63
C MET A 165 -33.35 -49.61 1.74
N ARG A 166 -32.31 -49.42 2.54
CA ARG A 166 -31.94 -50.27 3.69
C ARG A 166 -31.93 -49.43 4.95
N ILE A 167 -32.48 -49.96 6.03
CA ILE A 167 -32.28 -49.45 7.40
C ILE A 167 -31.68 -50.57 8.23
N GLY A 168 -30.42 -50.42 8.65
CA GLY A 168 -29.81 -51.33 9.60
C GLY A 168 -30.21 -50.99 11.03
N LEU A 169 -30.71 -51.98 11.76
CA LEU A 169 -31.14 -51.86 13.15
C LEU A 169 -29.95 -52.02 14.11
N SER A 170 -28.93 -52.77 13.70
CA SER A 170 -27.69 -52.96 14.46
C SER A 170 -26.70 -51.81 14.28
N ASP A 171 -26.53 -51.32 13.04
CA ASP A 171 -25.56 -50.28 12.69
C ASP A 171 -26.15 -48.85 12.67
N GLY A 172 -27.48 -48.72 12.65
CA GLY A 172 -28.20 -47.45 12.56
C GLY A 172 -28.06 -46.72 11.22
N ARG A 173 -27.56 -47.39 10.17
CA ARG A 173 -27.25 -46.75 8.87
C ARG A 173 -28.40 -46.87 7.88
N LEU A 174 -28.65 -45.78 7.17
CA LEU A 174 -29.60 -45.69 6.07
C LEU A 174 -28.86 -45.69 4.73
N GLY A 175 -29.13 -46.69 3.89
CA GLY A 175 -28.69 -46.72 2.50
C GLY A 175 -29.85 -46.45 1.54
N VAL A 176 -29.70 -45.50 0.59
CA VAL A 176 -30.64 -45.29 -0.51
C VAL A 176 -29.92 -45.61 -1.82
N GLY A 177 -30.30 -46.70 -2.47
CA GLY A 177 -29.56 -47.28 -3.61
C GLY A 177 -28.21 -47.90 -3.23
N VAL A 178 -27.86 -47.95 -1.94
CA VAL A 178 -26.60 -48.51 -1.42
C VAL A 178 -26.92 -49.71 -0.53
N ALA A 179 -26.46 -50.91 -0.92
CA ALA A 179 -26.76 -52.14 -0.20
C ALA A 179 -25.96 -52.33 1.10
N ALA A 180 -24.77 -51.71 1.18
CA ALA A 180 -23.86 -51.77 2.32
C ALA A 180 -23.35 -50.36 2.66
N PRO A 181 -24.19 -49.51 3.30
CA PRO A 181 -23.84 -48.13 3.60
C PRO A 181 -22.63 -48.05 4.55
N THR A 182 -21.66 -47.21 4.18
CA THR A 182 -20.46 -46.97 4.99
C THR A 182 -20.59 -45.74 5.88
N TYR A 183 -21.54 -44.86 5.55
CA TYR A 183 -21.93 -43.67 6.31
C TYR A 183 -23.32 -43.83 6.94
N ALA A 184 -23.64 -42.94 7.89
CA ALA A 184 -24.96 -42.92 8.56
C ALA A 184 -26.11 -42.75 7.55
N LEU A 185 -25.91 -41.93 6.52
CA LEU A 185 -26.75 -41.84 5.34
C LEU A 185 -25.84 -41.98 4.11
N ASP A 186 -26.06 -43.03 3.31
CA ASP A 186 -25.29 -43.32 2.10
C ASP A 186 -26.25 -43.40 0.91
N VAL A 187 -26.09 -42.48 -0.06
CA VAL A 187 -27.00 -42.34 -1.20
C VAL A 187 -26.24 -42.53 -2.50
N SER A 188 -26.66 -43.51 -3.29
CA SER A 188 -26.17 -43.71 -4.65
C SER A 188 -27.02 -42.87 -5.61
N GLY A 189 -26.61 -41.63 -5.87
CA GLY A 189 -27.27 -40.70 -6.79
C GLY A 189 -27.33 -39.27 -6.25
N ASP A 190 -28.03 -38.39 -6.97
CA ASP A 190 -28.18 -36.99 -6.58
C ASP A 190 -29.19 -36.83 -5.43
N VAL A 191 -28.89 -35.91 -4.51
CA VAL A 191 -29.79 -35.54 -3.41
C VAL A 191 -30.27 -34.10 -3.61
N ARG A 192 -31.59 -33.91 -3.73
CA ARG A 192 -32.21 -32.58 -3.73
C ARG A 192 -32.71 -32.25 -2.32
N TRP A 193 -32.24 -31.14 -1.75
CA TRP A 193 -32.77 -30.54 -0.52
C TRP A 193 -33.16 -29.08 -0.79
N SER A 194 -34.19 -28.58 -0.11
CA SER A 194 -34.67 -27.18 -0.25
C SER A 194 -34.23 -26.26 0.89
N GLY A 195 -33.59 -26.82 1.94
CA GLY A 195 -33.13 -26.09 3.11
C GLY A 195 -31.60 -25.92 3.16
N VAL A 196 -31.11 -25.46 4.31
CA VAL A 196 -29.68 -25.33 4.63
C VAL A 196 -29.20 -26.61 5.32
N LEU A 197 -28.01 -27.11 4.98
CA LEU A 197 -27.32 -28.14 5.76
C LEU A 197 -26.83 -27.51 7.08
N GLN A 198 -27.50 -27.78 8.19
CA GLN A 198 -27.22 -27.15 9.50
C GLN A 198 -26.40 -28.07 10.42
N GLY A 199 -25.43 -27.49 11.15
CA GLY A 199 -24.68 -28.14 12.22
C GLY A 199 -23.41 -28.90 11.79
N GLY A 200 -22.39 -28.92 12.67
CA GLY A 200 -21.11 -29.59 12.46
C GLY A 200 -20.08 -28.81 11.64
N SER A 201 -18.82 -29.25 11.67
CA SER A 201 -17.81 -28.85 10.67
C SER A 201 -17.95 -29.80 9.49
N VAL A 202 -18.42 -29.32 8.34
CA VAL A 202 -18.33 -30.07 7.08
C VAL A 202 -16.96 -29.76 6.48
N PRO A 203 -15.97 -30.68 6.51
CA PRO A 203 -14.68 -30.42 5.89
C PRO A 203 -14.91 -30.26 4.39
N TRP A 204 -14.52 -29.12 3.85
CA TRP A 204 -14.67 -28.74 2.44
C TRP A 204 -14.16 -29.80 1.46
N ALA A 205 -13.17 -30.60 1.85
CA ALA A 205 -12.64 -31.72 1.07
C ALA A 205 -13.66 -32.84 0.77
N ARG A 206 -14.78 -32.90 1.50
CA ARG A 206 -15.85 -33.90 1.31
C ARG A 206 -16.99 -33.43 0.40
N ILE A 207 -16.95 -32.19 -0.10
CA ILE A 207 -17.85 -31.69 -1.15
C ILE A 207 -17.03 -31.58 -2.44
N THR A 208 -16.88 -32.70 -3.15
CA THR A 208 -16.22 -32.74 -4.46
C THR A 208 -17.11 -32.06 -5.51
N GLY A 209 -16.57 -31.09 -6.25
CA GLY A 209 -17.31 -30.37 -7.30
C GLY A 209 -18.11 -29.14 -6.83
N ALA A 210 -18.00 -28.72 -5.56
CA ALA A 210 -18.44 -27.38 -5.18
C ALA A 210 -17.59 -26.32 -5.90
N PRO A 211 -18.18 -25.24 -6.45
CA PRO A 211 -17.39 -24.13 -6.95
C PRO A 211 -16.53 -23.60 -5.79
N SER A 212 -15.22 -23.70 -5.95
CA SER A 212 -14.22 -23.22 -5.00
C SER A 212 -14.43 -21.72 -4.77
N PHE A 213 -14.97 -21.32 -3.62
CA PHE A 213 -15.21 -19.90 -3.36
C PHE A 213 -13.91 -19.09 -3.14
N LEU A 214 -12.74 -19.75 -2.98
CA LEU A 214 -11.41 -19.11 -3.08
C LEU A 214 -10.36 -20.07 -3.67
N GLY A 215 -10.64 -20.60 -4.86
CA GLY A 215 -9.64 -21.20 -5.75
C GLY A 215 -9.62 -20.41 -7.05
N GLY A 216 -8.58 -19.62 -7.27
CA GLY A 216 -8.42 -18.83 -8.50
C GLY A 216 -7.58 -19.58 -9.52
N SER A 217 -7.93 -19.49 -10.80
CA SER A 217 -7.01 -19.74 -11.91
C SER A 217 -5.97 -18.61 -11.96
N GLY A 218 -4.68 -18.95 -12.11
CA GLY A 218 -3.58 -17.99 -12.18
C GLY A 218 -2.22 -18.61 -11.89
N THR A 219 -1.14 -17.86 -12.15
CA THR A 219 0.23 -18.27 -11.83
C THR A 219 0.56 -17.89 -10.38
N ALA A 220 1.27 -18.75 -9.65
CA ALA A 220 1.80 -18.40 -8.33
C ALA A 220 2.57 -17.07 -8.40
N ASN A 221 2.50 -16.26 -7.34
CA ASN A 221 3.19 -14.97 -7.24
C ASN A 221 2.68 -13.87 -8.17
N ARG A 222 1.53 -14.05 -8.85
CA ARG A 222 0.84 -12.97 -9.57
C ARG A 222 -0.32 -12.42 -8.75
N ILE A 223 -0.50 -11.10 -8.79
CA ILE A 223 -1.71 -10.48 -8.23
C ILE A 223 -2.87 -10.78 -9.19
N ALA A 224 -3.97 -11.32 -8.67
CA ALA A 224 -5.15 -11.66 -9.46
C ALA A 224 -5.87 -10.41 -10.01
N ARG A 225 -6.41 -10.53 -11.22
CA ARG A 225 -7.20 -9.49 -11.90
C ARG A 225 -8.35 -10.15 -12.66
N PHE A 226 -9.50 -9.48 -12.76
CA PHE A 226 -10.56 -9.91 -13.68
C PHE A 226 -10.10 -9.77 -15.13
N THR A 227 -10.03 -10.90 -15.83
CA THR A 227 -9.77 -10.97 -17.29
C THR A 227 -11.07 -11.00 -18.09
N ALA A 228 -12.20 -11.33 -17.44
CA ALA A 228 -13.57 -11.20 -17.93
C ALA A 228 -14.53 -10.93 -16.75
N ALA A 229 -15.83 -10.74 -17.02
CA ALA A 229 -16.85 -10.37 -16.02
C ALA A 229 -16.86 -11.25 -14.76
N ASN A 230 -16.53 -12.54 -14.87
CA ASN A 230 -16.49 -13.50 -13.77
C ASN A 230 -15.24 -14.38 -13.77
N THR A 231 -14.18 -14.01 -14.52
CA THR A 231 -12.96 -14.81 -14.64
C THR A 231 -11.78 -14.06 -14.05
N LEU A 232 -11.10 -14.67 -13.07
CA LEU A 232 -9.82 -14.19 -12.54
C LEU A 232 -8.66 -14.81 -13.32
N GLY A 233 -7.66 -13.99 -13.62
CA GLY A 233 -6.38 -14.42 -14.19
C GLY A 233 -5.25 -13.50 -13.73
N ASP A 234 -4.09 -13.61 -14.38
CA ASP A 234 -2.89 -12.89 -13.96
C ASP A 234 -2.94 -11.39 -14.33
N SER A 235 -2.50 -10.56 -13.40
CA SER A 235 -2.07 -9.20 -13.71
C SER A 235 -0.63 -9.18 -14.23
N VAL A 236 -0.24 -8.03 -14.76
CA VAL A 236 1.16 -7.73 -15.05
C VAL A 236 2.03 -7.60 -13.79
N ILE A 237 1.42 -7.59 -12.61
CA ILE A 237 2.08 -7.39 -11.33
C ILE A 237 2.53 -8.74 -10.76
N THR A 238 3.83 -8.85 -10.49
CA THR A 238 4.45 -10.02 -9.88
C THR A 238 4.90 -9.66 -8.46
N GLN A 239 4.64 -10.52 -7.50
CA GLN A 239 5.15 -10.41 -6.13
C GLN A 239 6.16 -11.53 -5.86
N SER A 240 7.43 -11.19 -5.71
CA SER A 240 8.47 -12.15 -5.32
C SER A 240 8.98 -11.80 -3.93
N GLY A 241 8.62 -12.60 -2.93
CA GLY A 241 8.88 -12.27 -1.52
C GLY A 241 8.18 -10.96 -1.13
N SER A 242 8.96 -9.98 -0.69
CA SER A 242 8.50 -8.62 -0.34
C SER A 242 8.46 -7.64 -1.52
N ASN A 243 8.88 -8.06 -2.71
CA ASN A 243 9.09 -7.17 -3.85
C ASN A 243 7.97 -7.25 -4.88
N ILE A 244 7.63 -6.11 -5.46
CA ILE A 244 6.62 -5.96 -6.52
C ILE A 244 7.30 -5.60 -7.84
N GLY A 245 6.95 -6.31 -8.90
CA GLY A 245 7.36 -6.02 -10.28
C GLY A 245 6.16 -5.72 -11.14
N ILE A 246 6.13 -4.56 -11.82
CA ILE A 246 5.09 -4.24 -12.80
C ILE A 246 5.67 -4.54 -14.18
N ASN A 247 5.15 -5.55 -14.87
CA ASN A 247 5.75 -6.15 -16.07
C ASN A 247 7.17 -6.72 -15.85
N ASN A 248 7.66 -6.77 -14.61
CA ASN A 248 8.90 -7.44 -14.25
C ASN A 248 8.59 -8.75 -13.49
N ALA A 249 8.93 -9.89 -14.08
CA ALA A 249 8.66 -11.20 -13.51
C ALA A 249 9.63 -11.60 -12.38
N SER A 250 10.77 -10.91 -12.23
CA SER A 250 11.77 -11.21 -11.21
C SER A 250 12.20 -9.92 -10.51
N PRO A 251 11.31 -9.30 -9.70
CA PRO A 251 11.63 -8.06 -9.01
C PRO A 251 12.67 -8.29 -7.91
N ILE A 252 13.83 -7.65 -8.04
CA ILE A 252 14.93 -7.73 -7.06
C ILE A 252 14.94 -6.55 -6.07
N THR A 253 14.09 -5.55 -6.28
CA THR A 253 13.88 -4.39 -5.39
C THR A 253 12.39 -4.24 -5.05
N PRO A 254 12.02 -3.54 -3.95
CA PRO A 254 10.64 -3.46 -3.47
C PRO A 254 9.60 -3.06 -4.53
N LEU A 255 9.95 -2.16 -5.45
CA LEU A 255 9.22 -1.90 -6.67
C LEU A 255 10.21 -1.90 -7.84
N SER A 256 9.89 -2.59 -8.93
CA SER A 256 10.72 -2.59 -10.13
C SER A 256 9.92 -2.71 -11.42
N PHE A 257 10.56 -2.25 -12.49
CA PHE A 257 10.05 -2.28 -13.87
C PHE A 257 11.07 -3.02 -14.76
N PRO A 258 10.71 -3.42 -15.99
CA PRO A 258 11.65 -4.03 -16.92
C PRO A 258 12.89 -3.16 -17.16
N SER A 259 14.05 -3.81 -17.32
CA SER A 259 15.33 -3.21 -17.70
C SER A 259 15.38 -2.79 -19.18
N THR A 260 14.36 -2.07 -19.64
CA THR A 260 14.25 -1.50 -20.98
C THR A 260 14.32 0.02 -20.92
N LEU A 261 14.64 0.70 -22.02
CA LEU A 261 14.55 2.16 -22.08
C LEU A 261 13.09 2.63 -22.21
N GLY A 262 12.84 3.91 -21.95
CA GLY A 262 11.56 4.57 -22.09
C GLY A 262 10.92 4.97 -20.76
N ASN A 263 9.64 5.30 -20.83
CA ASN A 263 8.84 5.80 -19.71
C ASN A 263 8.61 4.71 -18.67
N LYS A 264 8.73 5.06 -17.38
CA LYS A 264 8.57 4.12 -16.26
C LYS A 264 7.36 4.44 -15.41
N ILE A 265 7.18 5.70 -15.02
CA ILE A 265 6.06 6.15 -14.20
C ILE A 265 5.51 7.44 -14.82
N SER A 266 4.22 7.46 -15.11
CA SER A 266 3.48 8.67 -15.49
C SER A 266 2.66 9.15 -14.29
N LEU A 267 2.77 10.43 -13.96
CA LEU A 267 2.08 11.08 -12.85
C LEU A 267 0.84 11.85 -13.33
N TRP A 268 0.93 12.49 -14.49
CA TRP A 268 -0.15 13.29 -15.07
C TRP A 268 0.06 13.52 -16.57
N GLY A 269 -0.98 13.35 -17.39
CA GLY A 269 -0.96 13.66 -18.82
C GLY A 269 -2.04 12.92 -19.59
N SER A 270 -2.26 13.30 -20.85
CA SER A 270 -3.36 12.78 -21.69
C SER A 270 -2.92 11.78 -22.77
N ASN A 271 -1.61 11.58 -22.96
CA ASN A 271 -1.09 10.62 -23.92
C ASN A 271 0.28 10.04 -23.49
N ALA A 272 0.70 8.98 -24.19
CA ALA A 272 1.88 8.19 -23.84
C ALA A 272 3.23 8.93 -23.99
N SER A 273 3.26 10.09 -24.64
CA SER A 273 4.50 10.83 -24.94
C SER A 273 4.61 12.19 -24.26
N ALA A 274 3.49 12.80 -23.85
CA ALA A 274 3.44 14.09 -23.18
C ALA A 274 2.77 13.94 -21.80
N HIS A 275 3.59 13.79 -20.77
CA HIS A 275 3.16 13.68 -19.38
C HIS A 275 4.28 14.09 -18.43
N TYR A 276 3.91 14.38 -17.19
CA TYR A 276 4.83 14.53 -16.07
C TYR A 276 5.21 13.13 -15.58
N GLY A 277 6.50 12.85 -15.43
CA GLY A 277 6.89 11.49 -15.03
C GLY A 277 8.39 11.23 -14.93
N PHE A 278 8.68 9.93 -14.86
CA PHE A 278 10.02 9.36 -14.75
C PHE A 278 10.29 8.42 -15.93
N GLY A 279 11.49 8.52 -16.50
CA GLY A 279 11.94 7.72 -17.64
C GLY A 279 13.41 7.34 -17.56
N ILE A 280 13.81 6.36 -18.34
CA ILE A 280 15.19 5.90 -18.46
C ILE A 280 15.61 5.89 -19.93
N GLN A 281 16.73 6.53 -20.23
CA GLN A 281 17.44 6.45 -21.51
C GLN A 281 18.86 5.92 -21.30
N SER A 282 19.60 5.68 -22.37
CA SER A 282 21.00 5.22 -22.28
C SER A 282 21.82 6.15 -21.40
N ASN A 283 22.31 5.65 -20.26
CA ASN A 283 23.06 6.40 -19.24
C ASN A 283 22.34 7.65 -18.69
N LEU A 284 21.00 7.67 -18.70
CA LEU A 284 20.23 8.86 -18.32
C LEU A 284 18.94 8.51 -17.56
N LEU A 285 18.83 8.96 -16.31
CA LEU A 285 17.56 9.08 -15.60
C LEU A 285 16.88 10.39 -16.01
N GLN A 286 15.59 10.33 -16.30
CA GLN A 286 14.79 11.48 -16.68
C GLN A 286 13.72 11.75 -15.63
N ILE A 287 13.65 13.00 -15.20
CA ILE A 287 12.48 13.62 -14.56
C ILE A 287 12.04 14.69 -15.54
N TYR A 288 10.82 14.59 -16.06
CA TYR A 288 10.38 15.46 -17.15
C TYR A 288 8.94 15.92 -16.98
N ALA A 289 8.65 17.07 -17.59
CA ALA A 289 7.31 17.60 -17.76
C ALA A 289 6.83 17.36 -19.20
N ASP A 290 5.55 17.61 -19.45
CA ASP A 290 4.87 17.27 -20.70
C ASP A 290 5.32 18.11 -21.91
N GLN A 291 5.68 19.38 -21.71
CA GLN A 291 5.95 20.36 -22.78
C GLN A 291 7.12 21.30 -22.45
N SER A 292 7.63 22.01 -23.45
CA SER A 292 8.79 22.93 -23.31
C SER A 292 8.48 24.21 -22.51
N ALA A 293 7.22 24.51 -22.24
CA ALA A 293 6.84 25.62 -21.36
C ALA A 293 6.65 25.18 -19.91
N SER A 294 6.64 23.87 -19.66
CA SER A 294 6.38 23.28 -18.35
C SER A 294 7.66 23.25 -17.52
N ASP A 295 7.50 23.55 -16.24
CA ASP A 295 8.61 23.68 -15.31
C ASP A 295 8.69 22.43 -14.39
N ILE A 296 9.87 22.18 -13.85
CA ILE A 296 10.08 21.19 -12.78
C ILE A 296 10.57 21.95 -11.54
N ALA A 297 9.80 21.86 -10.46
CA ALA A 297 10.12 22.53 -9.20
C ALA A 297 10.44 21.50 -8.10
N PHE A 298 11.35 21.87 -7.21
CA PHE A 298 11.76 21.13 -6.02
C PHE A 298 11.49 22.00 -4.79
N GLY A 299 11.03 21.38 -3.71
CA GLY A 299 10.46 22.09 -2.57
C GLY A 299 9.74 21.15 -1.61
N TYR A 300 8.95 21.72 -0.70
CA TYR A 300 8.22 20.99 0.33
C TYR A 300 6.83 21.59 0.57
N GLY A 301 5.98 20.91 1.35
CA GLY A 301 4.58 21.27 1.56
C GLY A 301 3.63 20.35 0.79
N SER A 302 2.48 20.86 0.38
CA SER A 302 1.52 20.16 -0.47
C SER A 302 1.51 20.75 -1.88
N SER A 303 0.93 20.05 -2.87
CA SER A 303 0.85 20.58 -4.24
C SER A 303 0.14 21.94 -4.31
N ASP A 304 -0.92 22.13 -3.51
CA ASP A 304 -1.70 23.38 -3.46
C ASP A 304 -1.03 24.47 -2.60
N SER A 305 -0.03 24.11 -1.81
CA SER A 305 0.71 25.01 -0.92
C SER A 305 2.21 24.68 -0.95
N PHE A 306 2.76 24.67 -2.17
CA PHE A 306 4.12 24.24 -2.41
C PHE A 306 5.11 25.37 -2.12
N THR A 307 6.04 25.14 -1.20
CA THR A 307 7.17 26.03 -0.96
C THR A 307 8.33 25.59 -1.84
N GLU A 308 8.55 26.33 -2.91
CA GLU A 308 9.62 26.10 -3.87
C GLU A 308 10.98 26.54 -3.31
N THR A 309 12.00 25.69 -3.47
CA THR A 309 13.39 25.99 -3.13
C THR A 309 14.30 26.05 -4.36
N MET A 310 13.93 25.32 -5.43
CA MET A 310 14.64 25.30 -6.71
C MET A 310 13.66 25.01 -7.85
N ARG A 311 13.94 25.55 -9.04
CA ARG A 311 13.18 25.24 -10.26
C ARG A 311 14.08 25.17 -11.48
N VAL A 312 13.74 24.24 -12.37
CA VAL A 312 14.19 24.21 -13.76
C VAL A 312 13.01 24.62 -14.64
N ARG A 313 13.14 25.77 -15.29
CA ARG A 313 12.14 26.29 -16.23
C ARG A 313 12.15 25.47 -17.51
N GLY A 314 11.00 25.36 -18.19
CA GLY A 314 10.92 24.70 -19.49
C GLY A 314 11.83 25.32 -20.57
N ASN A 315 12.17 26.62 -20.43
CA ASN A 315 13.13 27.32 -21.28
C ASN A 315 14.61 27.06 -20.94
N GLY A 316 14.89 26.16 -19.99
CA GLY A 316 16.24 25.73 -19.61
C GLY A 316 16.97 26.62 -18.61
N ARG A 317 16.29 27.57 -17.97
CA ARG A 317 16.85 28.37 -16.86
C ARG A 317 16.65 27.66 -15.52
N VAL A 318 17.62 27.79 -14.63
CA VAL A 318 17.57 27.24 -13.27
C VAL A 318 17.53 28.39 -12.26
N GLY A 319 16.55 28.36 -11.36
CA GLY A 319 16.45 29.26 -10.22
C GLY A 319 16.65 28.48 -8.91
N ILE A 320 17.44 29.03 -7.99
CA ILE A 320 17.52 28.58 -6.60
C ILE A 320 17.19 29.78 -5.72
N GLY A 321 16.17 29.65 -4.88
CA GLY A 321 15.61 30.76 -4.09
C GLY A 321 14.76 31.76 -4.88
N THR A 322 14.54 31.53 -6.18
CA THR A 322 13.75 32.39 -7.07
C THR A 322 12.96 31.57 -8.07
N ASN A 323 11.69 31.92 -8.28
CA ASN A 323 10.87 31.27 -9.29
C ASN A 323 10.97 31.98 -10.66
N ALA A 324 11.58 33.17 -10.75
CA ALA A 324 11.66 33.97 -11.98
C ALA A 324 13.13 34.21 -12.43
N PRO A 325 13.89 33.17 -12.79
CA PRO A 325 15.29 33.31 -13.16
C PRO A 325 15.45 34.17 -14.43
N THR A 326 16.26 35.22 -14.34
CA THR A 326 16.60 36.12 -15.47
C THR A 326 17.86 35.67 -16.22
N ALA A 327 18.65 34.77 -15.63
CA ALA A 327 19.85 34.16 -16.22
C ALA A 327 19.70 32.63 -16.35
N ARG A 328 20.68 31.97 -17.00
CA ARG A 328 20.68 30.49 -17.12
C ARG A 328 20.73 29.80 -15.76
N LEU A 329 21.50 30.33 -14.82
CA LEU A 329 21.48 29.98 -13.41
C LEU A 329 21.31 31.29 -12.62
N HIS A 330 20.24 31.39 -11.84
CA HIS A 330 19.97 32.52 -10.95
C HIS A 330 19.91 32.00 -9.52
N LEU A 331 20.85 32.44 -8.68
CA LEU A 331 20.89 32.15 -7.25
C LEU A 331 20.41 33.42 -6.53
N GLU A 332 19.26 33.34 -5.86
CA GLU A 332 18.71 34.44 -5.08
C GLU A 332 18.71 34.05 -3.60
N PHE A 333 19.52 34.77 -2.82
CA PHE A 333 19.59 34.60 -1.38
C PHE A 333 20.00 35.93 -0.77
N ASN A 334 19.23 36.42 0.21
CA ASN A 334 19.58 37.60 0.97
C ASN A 334 20.36 37.20 2.23
N SER A 335 21.68 37.34 2.20
CA SER A 335 22.54 37.03 3.33
C SER A 335 22.57 38.20 4.33
N ASN A 336 22.03 38.00 5.53
CA ASN A 336 22.15 38.95 6.64
C ASN A 336 23.44 38.78 7.47
N SER A 337 24.36 37.91 7.04
CA SER A 337 25.66 37.68 7.69
C SER A 337 26.71 37.23 6.67
N THR A 338 27.98 37.44 6.99
CA THR A 338 29.12 36.97 6.18
C THR A 338 29.33 35.45 6.26
N ALA A 339 28.56 34.72 7.07
CA ALA A 339 28.73 33.28 7.29
C ALA A 339 28.19 32.42 6.13
N ASN A 340 27.18 32.92 5.40
CA ASN A 340 26.47 32.17 4.36
C ASN A 340 26.68 32.80 3.00
N ALA A 341 27.60 32.26 2.22
CA ALA A 341 27.82 32.69 0.84
C ALA A 341 26.70 32.18 -0.08
N THR A 342 26.25 33.02 -1.01
CA THR A 342 25.30 32.63 -2.08
C THR A 342 25.91 31.57 -3.02
N LEU A 343 27.23 31.65 -3.29
CA LEU A 343 28.00 30.64 -4.01
C LEU A 343 29.29 30.36 -3.24
N ARG A 344 29.47 29.13 -2.77
CA ARG A 344 30.70 28.66 -2.13
C ARG A 344 31.47 27.75 -3.07
N LEU A 345 32.71 28.12 -3.37
CA LEU A 345 33.69 27.26 -4.02
C LEU A 345 34.66 26.80 -2.92
N HIS A 346 34.70 25.50 -2.65
CA HIS A 346 35.51 24.92 -1.58
C HIS A 346 36.45 23.90 -2.19
N GLU A 347 37.74 24.05 -1.91
CA GLU A 347 38.74 23.03 -2.20
C GLU A 347 39.36 22.49 -0.92
N THR A 348 39.58 21.17 -0.88
CA THR A 348 39.96 20.41 0.32
C THR A 348 41.46 20.20 0.48
N GLN A 349 42.23 20.53 -0.56
CA GLN A 349 43.69 20.45 -0.59
C GLN A 349 44.29 21.86 -0.64
N ALA A 350 45.61 21.96 -0.55
CA ALA A 350 46.34 23.22 -0.72
C ALA A 350 46.42 23.64 -2.21
N ASP A 351 45.25 23.77 -2.85
CA ASP A 351 45.09 24.25 -4.22
C ASP A 351 43.98 25.31 -4.26
N PHE A 352 43.75 25.92 -5.42
CA PHE A 352 42.82 27.02 -5.57
C PHE A 352 41.40 26.52 -5.87
N ALA A 353 40.41 27.07 -5.17
CA ALA A 353 39.03 27.02 -5.59
C ALA A 353 38.83 28.01 -6.75
N ARG A 354 38.18 27.59 -7.85
CA ARG A 354 38.19 28.33 -9.13
C ARG A 354 36.81 28.52 -9.73
N LEU A 355 36.56 29.72 -10.25
CA LEU A 355 35.53 29.99 -11.25
C LEU A 355 36.21 30.06 -12.62
N GLU A 356 35.86 29.14 -13.52
CA GLU A 356 36.47 29.02 -14.85
C GLU A 356 35.61 29.65 -15.95
N PHE A 357 36.26 30.42 -16.82
CA PHE A 357 35.70 31.00 -18.04
C PHE A 357 36.41 30.41 -19.26
N THR A 358 35.64 29.85 -20.18
CA THR A 358 36.12 29.27 -21.44
C THR A 358 35.32 29.78 -22.63
N ASN A 359 35.88 29.68 -23.83
CA ASN A 359 35.19 30.01 -25.07
C ASN A 359 35.70 29.09 -26.19
N THR A 360 34.81 28.60 -27.06
CA THR A 360 35.16 27.70 -28.17
C THR A 360 36.12 28.30 -29.19
N ASN A 361 36.27 29.64 -29.22
CA ASN A 361 37.21 30.33 -30.08
C ASN A 361 38.67 29.89 -29.85
N THR A 362 39.04 29.51 -28.61
CA THR A 362 40.40 29.07 -28.27
C THR A 362 40.39 28.12 -27.07
N ALA A 363 41.38 27.24 -26.95
CA ALA A 363 41.52 26.39 -25.76
C ALA A 363 41.94 27.14 -24.47
N ARG A 364 42.12 28.47 -24.53
CA ARG A 364 42.55 29.29 -23.40
C ARG A 364 41.42 29.44 -22.39
N LYS A 365 41.81 29.44 -21.12
CA LYS A 365 40.93 29.55 -19.96
C LYS A 365 41.34 30.73 -19.09
N TRP A 366 40.35 31.37 -18.49
CA TRP A 366 40.55 32.36 -17.44
C TRP A 366 39.94 31.85 -16.16
N HIS A 367 40.65 32.03 -15.04
CA HIS A 367 40.13 31.70 -13.72
C HIS A 367 40.12 32.95 -12.84
N ILE A 368 39.07 33.05 -12.00
CA ILE A 368 39.18 33.74 -10.72
C ILE A 368 39.39 32.65 -9.68
N ALA A 369 40.53 32.70 -8.99
CA ALA A 369 41.03 31.59 -8.19
C ALA A 369 41.41 32.05 -6.79
N GLY A 370 40.81 31.45 -5.76
CA GLY A 370 41.11 31.72 -4.36
C GLY A 370 41.92 30.59 -3.72
N LEU A 371 43.00 30.93 -3.03
CA LEU A 371 43.76 30.03 -2.15
C LEU A 371 43.79 30.64 -0.75
N ILE A 372 43.46 29.82 0.24
CA ILE A 372 43.69 30.13 1.66
C ILE A 372 44.98 29.41 2.06
N GLY A 373 46.03 30.18 2.28
CA GLY A 373 47.36 29.67 2.61
C GLY A 373 47.53 29.40 4.11
N SER A 374 48.72 28.94 4.49
CA SER A 374 49.09 28.72 5.89
C SER A 374 49.20 30.00 6.71
N THR A 375 49.39 31.14 6.04
CA THR A 375 49.47 32.47 6.63
C THR A 375 48.67 33.46 5.79
N LEU A 376 48.30 34.60 6.38
CA LEU A 376 47.61 35.68 5.66
C LEU A 376 48.44 36.18 4.45
N ALA A 377 49.77 36.16 4.56
CA ALA A 377 50.67 36.53 3.47
C ALA A 377 50.74 35.48 2.35
N ASP A 378 50.23 34.26 2.59
CA ASP A 378 50.15 33.16 1.62
C ASP A 378 48.79 33.10 0.91
N ASP A 379 47.75 33.73 1.47
CA ASP A 379 46.44 33.84 0.83
C ASP A 379 46.55 34.51 -0.54
N ARG A 380 45.81 34.00 -1.53
CA ARG A 380 45.80 34.55 -2.89
C ARG A 380 44.38 34.62 -3.42
N LEU A 381 44.06 35.76 -4.03
CA LEU A 381 42.99 35.88 -5.00
C LEU A 381 43.60 36.27 -6.35
N ASN A 382 43.61 35.31 -7.28
CA ASN A 382 44.26 35.44 -8.57
C ASN A 382 43.24 35.63 -9.70
N PHE A 383 43.59 36.54 -10.61
CA PHE A 383 43.08 36.56 -11.98
C PHE A 383 44.11 35.87 -12.86
N TRP A 384 43.81 34.64 -13.25
CA TRP A 384 44.76 33.74 -13.90
C TRP A 384 44.34 33.44 -15.34
N ASN A 385 45.33 33.32 -16.22
CA ASN A 385 45.16 32.89 -17.60
C ASN A 385 45.98 31.63 -17.88
N SER A 386 45.38 30.66 -18.56
CA SER A 386 46.03 29.35 -18.82
C SER A 386 47.34 29.38 -19.62
N THR A 387 47.60 30.47 -20.35
CA THR A 387 48.84 30.63 -21.12
C THR A 387 49.80 31.58 -20.41
N ALA A 388 49.30 32.66 -19.84
CA ALA A 388 50.12 33.71 -19.25
C ALA A 388 50.35 33.56 -17.73
N GLY A 389 49.71 32.59 -17.07
CA GLY A 389 49.76 32.40 -15.62
C GLY A 389 48.97 33.46 -14.87
N ASP A 390 49.41 33.80 -13.66
CA ASP A 390 48.82 34.88 -12.86
C ASP A 390 49.05 36.23 -13.56
N ILE A 391 47.95 36.91 -13.89
CA ILE A 391 47.97 38.27 -14.46
C ILE A 391 47.96 39.30 -13.32
N MET A 392 47.12 39.07 -12.32
CA MET A 392 46.99 39.86 -11.11
C MET A 392 46.77 38.94 -9.92
N SER A 393 47.50 39.20 -8.83
CA SER A 393 47.36 38.48 -7.56
C SER A 393 47.15 39.48 -6.43
N ILE A 394 46.06 39.31 -5.70
CA ILE A 394 45.79 40.02 -4.44
C ILE A 394 46.15 39.07 -3.31
N ARG A 395 46.99 39.52 -2.38
CA ARG A 395 47.39 38.73 -1.20
C ARG A 395 46.53 39.08 0.01
N GLY A 396 46.47 38.20 1.01
CA GLY A 396 45.70 38.46 2.23
C GLY A 396 46.21 39.66 3.05
N ASP A 397 47.47 40.05 2.86
CA ASP A 397 48.05 41.27 3.46
C ASP A 397 47.66 42.58 2.72
N GLY A 398 46.85 42.49 1.66
CA GLY A 398 46.41 43.62 0.84
C GLY A 398 47.34 43.98 -0.32
N THR A 399 48.50 43.32 -0.46
CA THR A 399 49.44 43.56 -1.56
C THR A 399 48.83 43.09 -2.89
N VAL A 400 48.86 43.97 -3.89
CA VAL A 400 48.49 43.63 -5.28
C VAL A 400 49.75 43.50 -6.11
N ALA A 401 49.95 42.34 -6.73
CA ALA A 401 51.03 42.10 -7.69
C ALA A 401 50.45 41.95 -9.10
N VAL A 402 50.99 42.71 -10.06
CA VAL A 402 50.68 42.60 -11.49
C VAL A 402 51.98 42.60 -12.29
N LYS A 403 51.99 41.97 -13.47
CA LYS A 403 53.18 41.95 -14.33
C LYS A 403 53.48 43.32 -14.94
N VAL A 404 52.45 44.00 -15.42
CA VAL A 404 52.52 45.33 -16.02
C VAL A 404 51.32 46.12 -15.52
N LEU A 405 51.57 47.31 -14.98
CA LEU A 405 50.53 48.28 -14.62
C LEU A 405 50.65 49.47 -15.58
N GLU A 406 49.64 49.66 -16.42
CA GLU A 406 49.53 50.84 -17.28
C GLU A 406 48.53 51.82 -16.67
N ILE A 407 48.94 53.09 -16.52
CA ILE A 407 48.13 54.15 -15.92
C ILE A 407 47.99 55.26 -16.95
N THR A 408 46.74 55.56 -17.32
CA THR A 408 46.41 56.42 -18.46
C THR A 408 46.19 57.89 -18.10
N GLY A 409 46.28 58.26 -16.83
CA GLY A 409 46.17 59.67 -16.42
C GLY A 409 47.49 60.44 -16.56
N ALA A 410 47.47 61.74 -16.25
CA ALA A 410 48.44 62.69 -16.81
C ALA A 410 49.68 62.98 -15.95
N ASP A 411 49.58 62.82 -14.64
CA ASP A 411 50.55 63.29 -13.63
C ASP A 411 50.75 62.29 -12.48
N LEU A 412 51.90 62.39 -11.82
CA LEU A 412 52.20 61.76 -10.54
C LEU A 412 52.02 62.81 -9.45
N ALA A 413 51.02 62.60 -8.61
CA ALA A 413 50.66 63.48 -7.52
C ALA A 413 50.74 62.75 -6.17
N GLU A 414 50.95 63.52 -5.12
CA GLU A 414 50.86 63.07 -3.73
C GLU A 414 49.94 63.99 -2.95
N LYS A 415 49.19 63.43 -2.00
CA LYS A 415 48.29 64.17 -1.13
C LYS A 415 49.06 64.87 -0.01
N PHE A 416 48.87 66.18 0.12
CA PHE A 416 49.46 66.96 1.20
C PHE A 416 48.40 67.74 1.99
N PRO A 417 48.58 67.91 3.31
CA PRO A 417 47.76 68.82 4.08
C PRO A 417 48.04 70.27 3.65
N ALA A 418 47.00 71.11 3.66
CA ALA A 418 47.11 72.52 3.30
C ALA A 418 46.62 73.40 4.45
N THR A 419 47.29 74.55 4.67
CA THR A 419 46.88 75.53 5.70
C THR A 419 45.83 76.52 5.23
N GLU A 420 45.47 76.47 3.94
CA GLU A 420 44.44 77.29 3.32
C GLU A 420 43.74 76.54 2.19
N ALA A 421 42.63 77.09 1.69
CA ALA A 421 41.93 76.54 0.53
C ALA A 421 42.79 76.69 -0.74
N LEU A 422 42.92 75.60 -1.49
CA LEU A 422 43.67 75.54 -2.74
C LEU A 422 42.78 75.03 -3.86
N GLU A 423 42.86 75.67 -5.02
CA GLU A 423 42.13 75.27 -6.21
C GLU A 423 43.04 74.53 -7.20
N PRO A 424 42.50 73.59 -7.99
CA PRO A 424 43.24 72.95 -9.07
C PRO A 424 43.96 73.96 -9.96
N GLY A 425 45.24 73.69 -10.22
CA GLY A 425 46.15 74.50 -11.02
C GLY A 425 46.91 75.57 -10.25
N MET A 426 46.63 75.78 -8.95
CA MET A 426 47.46 76.67 -8.14
C MET A 426 48.85 76.09 -7.89
N VAL A 427 49.87 76.93 -8.04
CA VAL A 427 51.24 76.61 -7.60
C VAL A 427 51.30 76.71 -6.09
N VAL A 428 51.90 75.72 -5.44
CA VAL A 428 51.97 75.64 -3.98
C VAL A 428 53.41 75.64 -3.50
N GLU A 429 53.60 76.11 -2.26
CA GLU A 429 54.89 76.09 -1.56
C GLU A 429 54.75 75.40 -0.20
N ILE A 430 55.88 74.93 0.31
CA ILE A 430 56.02 74.46 1.70
C ILE A 430 55.75 75.64 2.63
N ASP A 431 54.78 75.48 3.54
CA ASP A 431 54.45 76.50 4.52
C ASP A 431 55.61 76.64 5.54
N PRO A 432 56.33 77.77 5.59
CA PRO A 432 57.42 77.96 6.53
C PRO A 432 56.96 78.06 7.99
N LYS A 433 55.66 78.25 8.24
CA LYS A 433 55.08 78.37 9.58
C LYS A 433 54.50 77.05 10.10
N VAL A 434 54.15 76.12 9.21
CA VAL A 434 53.53 74.83 9.55
C VAL A 434 54.24 73.70 8.80
N PRO A 435 55.25 73.05 9.43
CA PRO A 435 56.01 71.99 8.79
C PRO A 435 55.13 70.88 8.20
N GLY A 436 55.50 70.41 7.00
CA GLY A 436 54.79 69.35 6.28
C GLY A 436 53.48 69.77 5.60
N HIS A 437 53.02 71.02 5.81
CA HIS A 437 51.85 71.56 5.13
C HIS A 437 52.24 72.44 3.95
N LEU A 438 51.31 72.56 3.01
CA LEU A 438 51.44 73.42 1.86
C LEU A 438 50.48 74.60 1.92
N ARG A 439 50.83 75.65 1.19
CA ARG A 439 50.00 76.85 0.99
C ARG A 439 50.20 77.38 -0.43
N LYS A 440 49.42 78.36 -0.87
CA LYS A 440 49.64 79.02 -2.16
C LYS A 440 51.06 79.59 -2.20
N ALA A 441 51.76 79.37 -3.30
CA ALA A 441 53.08 79.94 -3.51
C ALA A 441 53.03 81.47 -3.46
N GLN A 442 54.01 82.11 -2.82
CA GLN A 442 54.09 83.56 -2.66
C GLN A 442 55.47 84.08 -3.11
N GLY A 443 55.47 85.11 -3.95
CA GLY A 443 56.68 85.80 -4.40
C GLY A 443 57.40 85.10 -5.55
N ALA A 444 58.00 85.89 -6.41
CA ALA A 444 58.73 85.40 -7.57
C ALA A 444 60.02 84.64 -7.18
N TYR A 445 60.29 83.52 -7.87
CA TYR A 445 61.47 82.66 -7.63
C TYR A 445 61.58 82.14 -6.19
N ASN A 446 60.50 81.58 -5.67
CA ASN A 446 60.47 81.04 -4.32
C ASN A 446 60.98 79.59 -4.31
N LYS A 447 62.05 79.35 -3.53
CA LYS A 447 62.69 78.03 -3.38
C LYS A 447 61.87 77.02 -2.56
N ARG A 448 60.79 77.45 -1.92
CA ARG A 448 59.88 76.56 -1.18
C ARG A 448 58.81 75.94 -2.08
N VAL A 449 58.82 76.21 -3.37
CA VAL A 449 57.82 75.66 -4.30
C VAL A 449 57.82 74.14 -4.24
N ALA A 450 56.63 73.55 -4.15
CA ALA A 450 56.44 72.13 -3.87
C ALA A 450 55.64 71.39 -4.97
N GLY A 451 55.01 72.13 -5.89
CA GLY A 451 54.28 71.55 -7.01
C GLY A 451 53.04 72.36 -7.38
N VAL A 452 52.10 71.69 -8.03
CA VAL A 452 50.86 72.30 -8.51
C VAL A 452 49.68 71.44 -8.08
N VAL A 453 48.58 72.05 -7.64
CA VAL A 453 47.34 71.32 -7.35
C VAL A 453 46.81 70.62 -8.60
N ALA A 454 46.66 69.29 -8.53
CA ALA A 454 46.31 68.47 -9.69
C ALA A 454 44.81 68.56 -10.05
N GLY A 455 44.48 68.41 -11.35
CA GLY A 455 43.10 68.28 -11.84
C GLY A 455 42.50 69.52 -12.52
N ALA A 456 43.28 70.57 -12.73
CA ALA A 456 42.80 71.77 -13.42
C ALA A 456 42.39 71.50 -14.87
N ASN A 457 41.44 72.31 -15.36
CA ASN A 457 40.93 72.29 -16.73
C ASN A 457 40.48 70.88 -17.22
N GLY A 458 39.97 70.06 -16.29
CA GLY A 458 39.45 68.72 -16.59
C GLY A 458 40.51 67.65 -16.88
N LEU A 459 41.81 67.95 -16.72
CA LEU A 459 42.86 66.97 -16.93
C LEU A 459 42.88 65.96 -15.78
N SER A 460 42.64 64.69 -16.08
CA SER A 460 42.56 63.62 -15.07
C SER A 460 43.91 63.36 -14.40
N LYS A 461 43.86 63.15 -13.08
CA LYS A 461 45.00 62.77 -12.26
C LYS A 461 45.55 61.41 -12.72
N GLY A 462 46.87 61.23 -12.81
CA GLY A 462 47.50 59.95 -13.16
C GLY A 462 47.57 58.98 -11.99
N ILE A 463 48.54 59.19 -11.13
CA ILE A 463 48.72 58.44 -9.88
C ILE A 463 48.60 59.42 -8.73
N VAL A 464 47.84 59.06 -7.70
CA VAL A 464 47.78 59.82 -6.45
C VAL A 464 48.27 58.95 -5.30
N LEU A 465 49.40 59.34 -4.72
CA LEU A 465 49.99 58.72 -3.53
C LEU A 465 49.53 59.47 -2.26
N GLY A 466 49.81 58.90 -1.08
CA GLY A 466 49.54 59.58 0.21
C GLY A 466 48.32 59.07 0.97
N ASN A 467 48.10 57.75 1.00
CA ASN A 467 47.13 57.12 1.91
C ASN A 467 47.74 56.92 3.32
N LEU A 468 48.33 57.97 3.88
CA LEU A 468 48.75 58.00 5.27
C LEU A 468 47.52 58.22 6.16
N GLU A 469 47.58 57.75 7.41
CA GLU A 469 46.49 57.94 8.37
C GLU A 469 46.14 59.43 8.49
N GLY A 470 44.84 59.76 8.37
CA GLY A 470 44.36 61.15 8.37
C GLY A 470 44.54 61.93 7.07
N SER A 471 45.14 61.36 6.02
CA SER A 471 45.43 62.05 4.74
C SER A 471 44.39 61.80 3.64
N CYS A 472 43.27 61.13 3.95
CA CYS A 472 42.26 60.72 2.97
C CYS A 472 41.68 61.89 2.16
N ASP A 473 41.50 63.05 2.79
CA ASP A 473 40.86 64.23 2.19
C ASP A 473 41.86 65.33 1.78
N HIS A 474 43.16 65.05 1.90
CA HIS A 474 44.21 65.97 1.50
C HIS A 474 44.23 66.20 -0.02
N ILE A 475 44.70 67.39 -0.40
CA ILE A 475 44.69 67.86 -1.77
C ILE A 475 45.85 67.22 -2.54
N PRO A 476 45.61 66.62 -3.71
CA PRO A 476 46.67 66.02 -4.51
C PRO A 476 47.48 67.10 -5.23
N ILE A 477 48.79 67.07 -5.01
CA ILE A 477 49.77 67.98 -5.60
C ILE A 477 50.59 67.19 -6.60
N ALA A 478 50.50 67.59 -7.86
CA ALA A 478 51.30 67.06 -8.93
C ALA A 478 52.76 67.49 -8.75
N MET A 479 53.64 66.49 -8.70
CA MET A 479 55.08 66.67 -8.59
C MET A 479 55.80 66.38 -9.91
N SER A 480 55.16 65.60 -10.78
CA SER A 480 55.67 65.30 -12.12
C SER A 480 54.54 65.03 -13.10
N GLY A 481 54.76 65.31 -14.38
CA GLY A 481 53.81 65.02 -15.47
C GLY A 481 53.10 66.27 -15.99
N ARG A 482 51.96 66.09 -16.67
CA ARG A 482 51.27 67.20 -17.34
C ARG A 482 50.18 67.77 -16.44
N VAL A 483 50.25 69.07 -16.19
CA VAL A 483 49.34 69.76 -15.27
C VAL A 483 48.98 71.13 -15.83
N TRP A 484 47.73 71.54 -15.71
CA TRP A 484 47.34 72.93 -15.98
C TRP A 484 47.67 73.79 -14.78
N VAL A 485 48.35 74.91 -15.01
CA VAL A 485 48.90 75.79 -13.98
C VAL A 485 48.36 77.19 -14.17
N TYR A 486 47.89 77.82 -13.10
CA TYR A 486 47.61 79.26 -13.09
C TYR A 486 48.91 80.01 -13.37
N ALA A 487 48.91 80.84 -14.40
CA ALA A 487 50.07 81.53 -14.90
C ALA A 487 49.82 83.03 -15.02
N ASP A 488 50.86 83.80 -14.72
CA ASP A 488 50.93 85.24 -14.75
C ASP A 488 51.96 85.66 -15.82
N ALA A 489 51.43 86.11 -16.96
CA ALA A 489 52.21 86.63 -18.07
C ALA A 489 52.11 88.17 -18.14
N THR A 490 51.78 88.85 -17.04
CA THR A 490 51.61 90.32 -17.03
C THR A 490 52.89 91.08 -17.41
N HIS A 491 54.06 90.54 -17.05
CA HIS A 491 55.37 91.15 -17.31
C HIS A 491 56.03 90.65 -18.62
N GLU A 492 55.96 89.34 -18.86
CA GLU A 492 56.53 88.65 -20.03
C GLU A 492 55.56 87.60 -20.56
N ALA A 493 55.52 87.41 -21.89
CA ALA A 493 54.76 86.31 -22.48
C ALA A 493 55.39 84.96 -22.07
N ILE A 494 54.54 83.94 -21.92
CA ILE A 494 54.97 82.55 -21.74
C ILE A 494 54.84 81.85 -23.09
N GLU A 495 55.93 81.29 -23.58
CA GLU A 495 55.99 80.50 -24.81
C GLU A 495 56.24 79.02 -24.50
N GLN A 496 55.85 78.15 -25.44
CA GLN A 496 56.10 76.72 -25.31
C GLN A 496 57.61 76.47 -25.21
N GLY A 497 58.03 75.71 -24.22
CA GLY A 497 59.43 75.44 -23.95
C GLY A 497 60.05 76.32 -22.86
N ASP A 498 59.39 77.41 -22.45
CA ASP A 498 59.86 78.27 -21.37
C ASP A 498 59.85 77.55 -20.03
N LEU A 499 60.89 77.77 -19.23
CA LEU A 499 60.90 77.38 -17.83
C LEU A 499 59.98 78.29 -17.03
N LEU A 500 59.21 77.72 -16.12
CA LEU A 500 58.31 78.45 -15.24
C LEU A 500 58.76 78.35 -13.78
N THR A 501 58.56 79.43 -13.04
CA THR A 501 58.83 79.57 -11.61
C THR A 501 57.62 80.22 -10.92
N THR A 502 57.56 80.30 -9.59
CA THR A 502 56.50 81.05 -8.88
C THR A 502 56.47 82.53 -9.29
N SER A 503 55.28 83.15 -9.31
CA SER A 503 55.03 84.58 -9.53
C SER A 503 54.88 85.35 -8.21
N ASP A 504 54.96 86.68 -8.28
CA ASP A 504 54.50 87.58 -7.21
C ASP A 504 52.98 87.52 -7.02
N LEU A 505 52.21 87.12 -8.04
CA LEU A 505 50.78 86.81 -7.90
C LEU A 505 50.61 85.46 -7.20
N PRO A 506 49.98 85.39 -6.01
CA PRO A 506 49.93 84.15 -5.24
C PRO A 506 49.27 82.99 -5.99
N GLY A 507 49.87 81.81 -5.87
CA GLY A 507 49.39 80.59 -6.54
C GLY A 507 49.60 80.56 -8.05
N HIS A 508 50.28 81.54 -8.65
CA HIS A 508 50.56 81.59 -10.09
C HIS A 508 52.03 81.31 -10.40
N ALA A 509 52.28 80.80 -11.59
CA ALA A 509 53.60 80.66 -12.20
C ALA A 509 53.89 81.84 -13.15
N MET A 510 55.15 82.18 -13.35
CA MET A 510 55.62 83.12 -14.36
C MET A 510 56.83 82.53 -15.10
N LYS A 511 57.21 83.13 -16.22
CA LYS A 511 58.45 82.79 -16.93
C LYS A 511 59.68 82.98 -16.02
N ALA A 512 60.53 81.97 -15.97
CA ALA A 512 61.81 82.01 -15.25
C ALA A 512 62.89 82.65 -16.16
N SER A 513 62.82 83.96 -16.34
CA SER A 513 63.73 84.73 -17.20
C SER A 513 65.10 85.04 -16.59
N ASP A 514 65.30 84.86 -15.27
CA ASP A 514 66.56 85.07 -14.56
C ASP A 514 67.25 83.73 -14.24
N PRO A 515 68.29 83.34 -15.00
CA PRO A 515 69.01 82.09 -14.79
C PRO A 515 69.71 82.00 -13.42
N SER A 516 70.07 83.13 -12.80
CA SER A 516 70.77 83.15 -11.51
C SER A 516 69.86 82.78 -10.33
N ARG A 517 68.55 82.97 -10.49
CA ARG A 517 67.53 82.66 -9.49
C ARG A 517 66.76 81.38 -9.76
N ALA A 518 66.80 80.87 -11.00
CA ALA A 518 66.01 79.73 -11.45
C ALA A 518 66.34 78.41 -10.72
N HIS A 519 67.58 78.24 -10.24
CA HIS A 519 67.97 77.01 -9.58
C HIS A 519 67.22 76.80 -8.25
N GLY A 520 66.47 75.69 -8.17
CA GLY A 520 65.61 75.32 -7.04
C GLY A 520 64.28 76.07 -6.98
N THR A 521 63.87 76.79 -8.03
CA THR A 521 62.57 77.50 -8.09
C THR A 521 61.72 77.13 -9.30
N VAL A 522 62.31 76.41 -10.27
CA VAL A 522 61.62 75.99 -11.48
C VAL A 522 60.64 74.87 -11.15
N ILE A 523 59.39 75.04 -11.57
CA ILE A 523 58.31 74.06 -11.38
C ILE A 523 58.12 73.16 -12.61
N GLY A 524 58.62 73.58 -13.77
CA GLY A 524 58.48 72.83 -15.00
C GLY A 524 58.63 73.69 -16.25
N LYS A 525 58.17 73.13 -17.37
CA LYS A 525 58.27 73.73 -18.70
C LYS A 525 56.89 73.92 -19.33
N ALA A 526 56.64 75.12 -19.87
CA ALA A 526 55.40 75.43 -20.55
C ALA A 526 55.21 74.55 -21.80
N MET A 527 54.00 74.03 -21.98
CA MET A 527 53.54 73.26 -23.13
C MET A 527 52.47 74.00 -23.96
N THR A 528 51.92 75.08 -23.41
CA THR A 528 51.06 76.03 -24.13
C THR A 528 51.54 77.46 -23.87
N SER A 529 51.19 78.39 -24.75
CA SER A 529 51.55 79.80 -24.59
C SER A 529 50.51 80.59 -23.79
N LEU A 530 50.94 81.69 -23.17
CA LEU A 530 50.06 82.72 -22.61
C LEU A 530 50.62 84.10 -23.02
N GLU A 531 49.79 84.90 -23.67
CA GLU A 531 50.19 86.22 -24.19
C GLU A 531 50.57 87.20 -23.07
N LYS A 532 51.51 88.10 -23.37
CA LYS A 532 51.91 89.17 -22.45
C LYS A 532 50.71 90.03 -22.06
N GLY A 533 50.64 90.39 -20.78
CA GLY A 533 49.59 91.23 -20.21
C GLY A 533 48.36 90.45 -19.70
N LYS A 534 48.38 89.12 -19.73
CA LYS A 534 47.28 88.26 -19.28
C LYS A 534 47.65 87.39 -18.08
N THR A 535 46.64 87.02 -17.30
CA THR A 535 46.66 85.87 -16.41
C THR A 535 45.76 84.79 -16.98
N GLY A 536 46.07 83.52 -16.73
CA GLY A 536 45.32 82.41 -17.31
C GLY A 536 45.87 81.05 -16.89
N MET A 537 45.51 80.00 -17.63
CA MET A 537 46.03 78.65 -17.42
C MET A 537 47.05 78.32 -18.52
N VAL A 538 48.18 77.73 -18.14
CA VAL A 538 49.19 77.19 -19.04
C VAL A 538 49.34 75.70 -18.74
N LEU A 539 49.34 74.85 -19.76
CA LEU A 539 49.68 73.44 -19.59
C LEU A 539 51.19 73.36 -19.39
N VAL A 540 51.64 72.67 -18.36
CA VAL A 540 53.03 72.59 -17.96
C VAL A 540 53.42 71.13 -17.81
N LEU A 541 54.60 70.78 -18.35
CA LEU A 541 55.30 69.57 -17.97
C LEU A 541 56.02 69.85 -16.66
N VAL A 542 55.36 69.49 -15.55
CA VAL A 542 55.86 69.65 -14.20
C VAL A 542 56.98 68.65 -13.96
N ASN A 543 58.09 69.13 -13.41
CA ASN A 543 59.20 68.34 -12.90
C ASN A 543 59.97 69.26 -11.95
N LEU A 544 59.71 69.13 -10.65
CA LEU A 544 60.40 69.93 -9.64
C LEU A 544 61.86 69.50 -9.56
N GLN A 545 62.78 70.46 -9.71
CA GLN A 545 64.24 70.24 -9.71
C GLN A 545 64.90 70.76 -8.44
#